data_AF-A0A1E1WZS6-F1
#
_entry.id   AF-A0A1E1WZS6-F1
#
_cell.length_a   1.000
_cell.length_b   1.000
_cell.length_c   1.000
_cell.angle_alpha   90.00
_cell.angle_beta   90.00
_cell.angle_gamma   90.00
#
_symmetry.space_group_name_H-M   'P 1'
#
loop_
_entity.id
_entity.type
_entity.pdbx_description
1 polymer ?
#
loop_
_entity_poly.entity_id
_entity_poly.type
_entity_poly.pdbx_seq_one_letter_code
_entity_poly.pdbx_strand_id
1 'polypeptide(L)'
;MSRRVARSDAQIEAVKSTRGAEQSCVCNRPIAYVTCQTCGTTVMSRVQKACAAHPAVIHLMDMEKCPTCFSSKLLEKYPADGNLSRNGQN
;
A
#
# COMPACT_ATOMS: atom_id res chain seq x y z
N MET A 1 36.17 47.71 6.31
CA MET A 1 36.62 46.43 5.73
C MET A 1 36.29 45.28 6.69
N SER A 2 35.19 44.53 6.51
CA SER A 2 35.01 43.21 7.15
C SER A 2 33.82 42.48 6.50
N ARG A 3 34.18 41.49 5.67
CA ARG A 3 33.32 40.59 4.90
C ARG A 3 32.63 39.61 5.84
N ARG A 4 31.33 39.31 5.68
CA ARG A 4 30.74 38.09 6.26
C ARG A 4 29.70 37.43 5.34
N VAL A 5 30.20 36.38 4.68
CA VAL A 5 29.64 35.05 4.38
C VAL A 5 28.21 34.97 3.84
N ALA A 6 28.10 34.72 2.54
CA ALA A 6 26.88 34.27 1.88
C ALA A 6 26.44 32.90 2.43
N ARG A 7 25.17 32.79 2.82
CA ARG A 7 24.53 31.53 3.21
C ARG A 7 24.44 30.64 1.99
N SER A 8 25.13 29.51 2.00
CA SER A 8 25.05 28.51 0.94
C SER A 8 23.77 27.69 1.09
N ASP A 9 22.87 27.80 0.11
CA ASP A 9 21.69 26.96 -0.06
C ASP A 9 22.10 25.49 -0.23
N ALA A 10 21.88 24.70 0.81
CA ALA A 10 22.01 23.25 0.75
C ALA A 10 20.80 22.67 0.01
N GLN A 11 20.95 22.38 -1.29
CA GLN A 11 19.98 21.61 -2.05
C GLN A 11 19.91 20.18 -1.49
N ILE A 12 18.87 19.90 -0.71
CA ILE A 12 18.49 18.53 -0.33
C ILE A 12 17.81 17.90 -1.55
N GLU A 13 18.57 17.14 -2.33
CA GLU A 13 18.02 16.40 -3.46
C GLU A 13 17.37 15.09 -2.96
N ALA A 14 16.08 14.93 -3.25
CA ALA A 14 15.29 13.79 -2.80
C ALA A 14 15.83 12.49 -3.40
N VAL A 15 16.39 11.63 -2.54
CA VAL A 15 16.86 10.29 -2.94
C VAL A 15 15.65 9.44 -3.35
N LYS A 16 15.40 9.36 -4.65
CA LYS A 16 14.43 8.42 -5.22
C LYS A 16 15.01 7.01 -5.06
N SER A 17 14.67 6.38 -3.94
CA SER A 17 15.14 5.04 -3.56
C SER A 17 14.68 4.00 -4.58
N THR A 18 15.54 3.67 -5.53
CA THR A 18 15.39 2.55 -6.47
C THR A 18 15.77 1.23 -5.79
N ARG A 19 15.15 0.90 -4.65
CA ARG A 19 15.30 -0.45 -4.08
C ARG A 19 14.43 -1.42 -4.86
N GLY A 20 15.05 -2.12 -5.81
CA GLY A 20 14.52 -3.32 -6.44
C GLY A 20 13.45 -3.04 -7.49
N ALA A 21 13.89 -2.68 -8.69
CA ALA A 21 13.11 -2.97 -9.87
C ALA A 21 12.94 -4.50 -9.99
N GLU A 22 11.69 -4.95 -10.16
CA GLU A 22 11.32 -6.18 -10.89
C GLU A 22 11.39 -7.54 -10.17
N GLN A 23 10.93 -7.61 -8.92
CA GLN A 23 10.28 -8.83 -8.43
C GLN A 23 8.96 -8.41 -7.80
N SER A 24 7.84 -8.95 -8.31
CA SER A 24 6.43 -8.70 -7.92
C SER A 24 6.24 -8.13 -6.50
N CYS A 25 6.52 -6.84 -6.33
CA CYS A 25 6.55 -6.19 -5.03
C CYS A 25 5.13 -5.72 -4.72
N VAL A 26 4.63 -6.12 -3.55
CA VAL A 26 3.24 -5.86 -3.17
C VAL A 26 3.10 -4.89 -2.00
N CYS A 27 4.20 -4.24 -1.61
CA CYS A 27 4.23 -3.31 -0.47
C CYS A 27 3.40 -2.04 -0.75
N ASN A 28 3.49 -1.51 -1.97
CA ASN A 28 2.82 -0.26 -2.37
C ASN A 28 1.40 -0.48 -2.93
N ARG A 29 0.71 -1.56 -2.53
CA ARG A 29 -0.69 -1.77 -2.93
C ARG A 29 -1.59 -0.64 -2.43
N PRO A 30 -2.60 -0.22 -3.21
CA PRO A 30 -3.57 0.78 -2.76
C PRO A 30 -4.35 0.28 -1.54
N ILE A 31 -4.89 1.23 -0.78
CA ILE A 31 -5.78 0.92 0.35
C ILE A 31 -7.03 0.22 -0.21
N ALA A 32 -7.44 -0.85 0.46
CA ALA A 32 -8.60 -1.65 0.11
C ALA A 32 -9.58 -1.71 1.29
N TYR A 33 -10.70 -2.38 1.08
CA TYR A 33 -11.61 -2.79 2.13
C TYR A 33 -11.55 -4.30 2.29
N VAL A 34 -11.48 -4.77 3.53
CA VAL A 34 -11.56 -6.19 3.84
C VAL A 34 -12.88 -6.46 4.54
N THR A 35 -13.67 -7.36 3.97
CA THR A 35 -14.92 -7.84 4.55
C THR A 35 -14.74 -9.26 5.07
N CYS A 36 -15.06 -9.48 6.34
CA CYS A 36 -15.08 -10.83 6.90
C CYS A 36 -16.34 -11.57 6.44
N GLN A 37 -16.17 -12.73 5.81
CA GLN A 37 -17.29 -13.57 5.35
C GLN A 37 -17.95 -14.36 6.49
N THR A 38 -17.40 -14.32 7.70
CA THR A 38 -17.95 -15.02 8.87
C THR A 38 -18.84 -14.12 9.72
N CYS A 39 -18.37 -12.92 10.07
CA CYS A 39 -19.14 -11.98 10.91
C CYS A 39 -19.70 -10.77 10.14
N GLY A 40 -19.36 -10.61 8.85
CA GLY A 40 -19.85 -9.51 8.01
C GLY A 40 -19.16 -8.16 8.24
N THR A 41 -18.24 -8.06 9.20
CA THR A 41 -17.54 -6.81 9.50
C THR A 41 -16.68 -6.37 8.31
N THR A 42 -16.83 -5.11 7.90
CA THR A 42 -16.03 -4.49 6.82
C THR A 42 -15.16 -3.39 7.42
N VAL A 43 -13.87 -3.43 7.11
CA VAL A 43 -12.85 -2.52 7.67
C VAL A 43 -11.91 -2.04 6.56
N MET A 44 -11.51 -0.77 6.63
CA MET A 44 -10.52 -0.21 5.70
C MET A 44 -9.14 -0.75 6.07
N SER A 45 -8.67 -1.72 5.30
CA SER A 45 -7.45 -2.48 5.59
C SER A 45 -7.06 -3.29 4.35
N ARG A 46 -5.95 -4.02 4.42
CA ARG A 46 -5.53 -4.92 3.35
C ARG A 46 -5.31 -6.32 3.91
N VAL A 47 -5.45 -7.35 3.08
CA VAL A 47 -5.10 -8.70 3.50
C VAL A 47 -3.58 -8.81 3.53
N GLN A 48 -3.04 -9.29 4.65
CA GLN A 48 -1.60 -9.49 4.77
C GLN A 48 -1.13 -10.49 3.71
N LYS A 49 -0.12 -10.08 2.94
CA LYS A 49 0.51 -10.91 1.91
C LYS A 49 2.02 -10.72 2.03
N ALA A 50 2.75 -11.81 2.19
CA ALA A 50 4.20 -11.78 2.21
C ALA A 50 4.72 -11.25 0.87
N CYS A 51 5.58 -10.22 0.91
CA CYS A 51 6.22 -9.70 -0.27
C CYS A 51 7.46 -10.55 -0.58
N ALA A 52 7.55 -11.10 -1.80
CA ALA A 52 8.71 -11.91 -2.21
C ALA A 52 10.02 -11.09 -2.19
N ALA A 53 9.95 -9.81 -2.55
CA ALA A 53 11.09 -8.90 -2.50
C ALA A 53 11.45 -8.45 -1.08
N HIS A 54 10.47 -8.42 -0.16
CA HIS A 54 10.61 -7.86 1.18
C HIS A 54 9.92 -8.75 2.23
N PRO A 55 10.44 -9.96 2.51
CA PRO A 55 9.78 -10.91 3.40
C PRO A 55 9.72 -10.45 4.86
N ALA A 56 10.65 -9.57 5.28
CA ALA A 56 10.70 -9.03 6.64
C ALA A 56 9.87 -7.74 6.83
N VAL A 57 9.25 -7.23 5.77
CA VAL A 57 8.44 -6.01 5.85
C VAL A 57 7.01 -6.38 6.23
N ILE A 58 6.58 -5.89 7.38
CA ILE A 58 5.20 -5.95 7.84
C ILE A 58 4.55 -4.57 7.72
N HIS A 59 3.28 -4.53 7.32
CA HIS A 59 2.51 -3.30 7.22
C HIS A 59 1.47 -3.24 8.34
N LEU A 60 1.38 -2.10 9.02
CA LEU A 60 0.49 -1.91 10.18
C LEU A 60 -0.99 -2.18 9.87
N MET A 61 -1.43 -1.91 8.64
CA MET A 61 -2.82 -2.02 8.20
C MET A 61 -3.15 -3.36 7.52
N ASP A 62 -2.20 -4.30 7.53
CA ASP A 62 -2.39 -5.61 6.93
C ASP A 62 -2.94 -6.58 7.99
N MET A 63 -4.05 -7.26 7.68
CA MET A 63 -4.73 -8.21 8.58
C MET A 63 -4.70 -9.63 8.02
N GLU A 64 -4.33 -10.59 8.87
CA GLU A 64 -4.39 -12.03 8.59
C GLU A 64 -5.72 -12.66 9.01
N LYS A 65 -6.34 -12.08 10.05
CA LYS A 65 -7.57 -12.59 10.66
C LYS A 65 -8.49 -11.44 11.02
N CYS A 66 -9.78 -11.71 11.07
CA CYS A 66 -10.77 -10.73 11.50
C CYS A 66 -10.52 -10.32 12.97
N PRO A 67 -10.51 -9.02 13.32
CA PRO A 67 -10.29 -8.56 14.69
C PRO A 67 -11.46 -8.91 15.64
N THR A 68 -12.63 -9.22 15.10
CA THR A 68 -13.85 -9.50 15.88
C THR A 68 -14.05 -10.99 16.11
N CYS A 69 -13.96 -11.80 15.06
CA CYS A 69 -14.26 -13.24 15.12
C CYS A 69 -13.03 -14.13 14.89
N PHE A 70 -11.84 -13.56 14.65
CA PHE A 70 -10.59 -14.27 14.38
C PHE A 70 -10.63 -15.26 13.21
N SER A 71 -11.68 -15.21 12.38
CA SER A 71 -11.78 -15.99 11.16
C SER A 71 -10.79 -15.52 10.11
N SER A 72 -10.20 -16.46 9.38
CA SER A 72 -9.33 -16.21 8.22
C SER A 72 -10.10 -16.05 6.91
N LYS A 73 -11.43 -16.15 6.93
CA LYS A 73 -12.28 -15.93 5.74
C LYS A 73 -12.47 -14.43 5.48
N LEU A 74 -11.45 -13.82 4.91
CA LEU A 74 -11.39 -12.39 4.59
C LEU A 74 -11.50 -12.19 3.08
N LEU A 75 -12.34 -11.25 2.64
CA LEU A 75 -12.50 -10.85 1.25
C LEU A 75 -11.96 -9.43 1.06
N GLU A 76 -10.89 -9.31 0.28
CA GLU A 76 -10.32 -8.01 -0.12
C GLU A 76 -11.08 -7.44 -1.33
N LYS A 77 -11.55 -6.19 -1.23
CA LYS A 77 -12.17 -5.43 -2.31
C LYS A 77 -11.50 -4.09 -2.46
N TYR A 78 -11.00 -3.80 -3.66
CA TYR A 78 -10.53 -2.47 -4.00
C TYR A 78 -11.75 -1.59 -4.34
N PRO A 79 -11.77 -0.32 -3.92
CA PRO A 79 -12.79 0.60 -4.42
C PRO A 79 -12.67 0.61 -5.94
N ALA A 80 -13.76 0.32 -6.65
CA ALA A 80 -13.76 0.40 -8.10
C ALA A 80 -13.53 1.87 -8.48
N ASP A 81 -12.31 2.20 -8.87
CA ASP A 81 -12.03 3.38 -9.67
C ASP A 81 -12.95 3.30 -10.88
N GLY A 82 -13.95 4.19 -10.91
CA GLY A 82 -15.06 4.17 -11.85
C GLY A 82 -14.65 4.50 -13.28
N ASN A 83 -13.80 3.70 -13.91
CA ASN A 83 -13.57 3.72 -15.34
C ASN A 83 -14.00 2.39 -15.97
N LEU A 84 -15.32 2.18 -15.96
CA LEU A 84 -15.97 1.18 -16.79
C LEU A 84 -15.81 1.62 -18.26
N SER A 85 -14.72 1.21 -18.91
CA SER A 85 -14.58 1.30 -20.36
C SER A 85 -15.69 0.47 -21.00
N ARG A 86 -16.83 1.12 -21.30
CA ARG A 86 -17.84 0.61 -22.23
C ARG A 86 -17.20 0.54 -23.61
N ASN A 87 -16.54 -0.57 -23.92
CA ASN A 87 -16.30 -0.97 -25.30
C ASN A 87 -17.09 -2.26 -25.55
N GLY A 88 -18.41 -2.09 -25.68
CA GLY A 88 -19.27 -3.05 -26.34
C GLY A 88 -19.23 -2.73 -27.84
N GLN A 89 -18.31 -3.35 -28.55
CA GLN A 89 -18.34 -3.44 -30.01
C GLN A 89 -19.35 -4.54 -30.39
N ASN A 90 -20.41 -4.16 -31.10
CA ASN A 90 -21.20 -5.04 -31.97
C ASN A 90 -21.41 -4.30 -33.28
#